data_AF-K7K238-F1
#
_entry.id   AF-K7K238-F1
#
_cell.length_a   1.000
_cell.length_b   1.000
_cell.length_c   1.000
_cell.angle_alpha   90.00
_cell.angle_beta   90.00
_cell.angle_gamma   90.00
#
_symmetry.space_group_name_H-M   'P 1'
#
loop_
_entity.id
_entity.type
_entity.pdbx_description
1 polymer ?
#
loop_
_entity_poly.entity_id
_entity_poly.type
_entity_poly.pdbx_seq_one_letter_code
_entity_poly.pdbx_strand_id
1 'polypeptide(L)'
;MKSFLLWRVAIVEKNRPYVAMLFIQFVYAGMALLSKAAISKEMSPYVFVVYRQAFASVALSPFAFFDSKQSAPLSCNLLCKLLCKLFLVSLVGLTASSNLYYVSINYTTATFAAAATNTVPAITFIMAVLIRMESISVKRVHGLAKILGSVLSLAGAITFALVKGPHLGFMKCYPEN
;
A
#
# COMPACT_ATOMS: atom_id res chain seq x y z
N MET A 1 -15.84 -11.97 -37.60
CA MET A 1 -16.06 -12.38 -36.19
C MET A 1 -14.76 -12.57 -35.40
N LYS A 2 -13.77 -13.36 -35.88
CA LYS A 2 -12.48 -13.58 -35.17
C LYS A 2 -11.69 -12.29 -34.87
N SER A 3 -11.66 -11.34 -35.81
CA SER A 3 -10.98 -10.04 -35.63
C SER A 3 -11.54 -9.21 -34.45
N PHE A 4 -12.86 -9.23 -34.25
CA PHE A 4 -13.51 -8.54 -33.13
C PHE A 4 -13.20 -9.19 -31.78
N LEU A 5 -13.11 -10.52 -31.72
CA LEU A 5 -12.71 -11.25 -30.51
C LEU A 5 -11.25 -10.99 -30.16
N LEU A 6 -10.34 -10.98 -31.15
CA LEU A 6 -8.92 -10.65 -30.94
C LEU A 6 -8.74 -9.23 -30.41
N TRP A 7 -9.49 -8.26 -30.94
CA TRP A 7 -9.46 -6.88 -30.45
C TRP A 7 -9.95 -6.77 -28.99
N ARG A 8 -11.00 -7.51 -28.61
CA ARG A 8 -11.46 -7.58 -27.21
C ARG A 8 -10.42 -8.21 -26.29
N VAL A 9 -9.80 -9.32 -26.70
CA VAL A 9 -8.74 -9.97 -25.90
C VAL A 9 -7.54 -9.04 -25.73
N ALA A 10 -7.11 -8.34 -26.79
CA ALA A 10 -6.03 -7.37 -26.73
C ALA A 10 -6.33 -6.17 -25.83
N ILE A 11 -7.58 -5.66 -25.84
CA ILE A 11 -8.02 -4.63 -24.91
C ILE A 11 -8.00 -5.15 -23.47
N VAL A 12 -8.51 -6.36 -23.24
CA VAL A 12 -8.49 -6.96 -21.91
C VAL A 12 -7.05 -7.12 -21.45
N GLU A 13 -6.12 -7.62 -22.27
CA GLU A 13 -4.69 -7.73 -21.96
C GLU A 13 -4.02 -6.39 -21.65
N LYS A 14 -4.28 -5.38 -22.48
CA LYS A 14 -3.81 -4.01 -22.25
C LYS A 14 -4.40 -3.43 -20.95
N ASN A 15 -5.61 -3.83 -20.60
CA ASN A 15 -6.33 -3.33 -19.44
C ASN A 15 -6.12 -4.15 -18.15
N ARG A 16 -5.60 -5.38 -18.24
CA ARG A 16 -5.31 -6.29 -17.10
C ARG A 16 -4.58 -5.57 -15.95
N PRO A 17 -3.50 -4.81 -16.16
CA PRO A 17 -2.83 -4.13 -15.04
C PRO A 17 -3.72 -3.09 -14.35
N TYR A 18 -4.58 -2.38 -15.09
CA TYR A 18 -5.49 -1.41 -14.48
C TYR A 18 -6.59 -2.09 -13.66
N VAL A 19 -7.16 -3.19 -14.16
CA VAL A 19 -8.13 -3.99 -13.41
C VAL A 19 -7.50 -4.57 -12.15
N ALA A 20 -6.27 -5.08 -12.25
CA ALA A 20 -5.51 -5.57 -11.10
C ALA A 20 -5.24 -4.47 -10.07
N MET A 21 -4.87 -3.26 -10.51
CA MET A 21 -4.64 -2.11 -9.62
C MET A 21 -5.94 -1.68 -8.90
N LEU A 22 -7.07 -1.63 -9.60
CA LEU A 22 -8.37 -1.34 -8.98
C LEU A 22 -8.75 -2.38 -7.93
N PHE A 23 -8.52 -3.67 -8.23
CA PHE A 23 -8.76 -4.75 -7.29
C PHE A 23 -7.86 -4.65 -6.04
N ILE A 24 -6.57 -4.36 -6.23
CA ILE A 24 -5.62 -4.15 -5.14
C ILE A 24 -6.06 -2.97 -4.26
N GLN A 25 -6.52 -1.86 -4.84
CA GLN A 25 -7.02 -0.71 -4.09
C GLN A 25 -8.28 -1.05 -3.28
N PHE A 26 -9.19 -1.85 -3.84
CA PHE A 26 -10.36 -2.35 -3.11
C PHE A 26 -9.95 -3.20 -1.90
N VAL A 27 -8.97 -4.10 -2.07
CA VAL A 27 -8.41 -4.90 -0.97
C VAL A 27 -7.76 -4.01 0.09
N TYR A 28 -6.99 -2.99 -0.30
CA TYR A 28 -6.39 -2.05 0.64
C TYR A 28 -7.44 -1.26 1.43
N ALA A 29 -8.52 -0.81 0.79
CA ALA A 29 -9.63 -0.15 1.46
C ALA A 29 -10.34 -1.08 2.45
N GLY A 30 -10.63 -2.32 2.05
CA GLY A 30 -11.19 -3.35 2.92
C GLY A 30 -10.28 -3.64 4.12
N MET A 31 -8.98 -3.76 3.88
CA MET A 31 -7.99 -3.95 4.94
C MET A 31 -7.99 -2.78 5.93
N ALA A 32 -8.03 -1.53 5.47
CA ALA A 32 -8.07 -0.36 6.36
C ALA A 32 -9.33 -0.36 7.24
N LEU A 33 -10.50 -0.68 6.67
CA LEU A 33 -11.76 -0.76 7.38
C LEU A 33 -11.78 -1.89 8.41
N LEU A 34 -11.40 -3.11 8.00
CA LEU A 34 -11.32 -4.27 8.89
C LEU A 34 -10.31 -4.05 10.02
N SER A 35 -9.19 -3.40 9.73
CA SER A 35 -8.17 -3.09 10.75
C SER A 35 -8.71 -2.08 11.76
N LYS A 36 -9.44 -1.04 11.31
CA LYS A 36 -10.09 -0.10 12.24
C LYS A 36 -11.14 -0.81 13.10
N ALA A 37 -11.92 -1.73 12.51
CA ALA A 37 -12.93 -2.50 13.23
C ALA A 37 -12.33 -3.48 14.26
N ALA A 38 -11.18 -4.08 13.95
CA ALA A 38 -10.45 -4.94 14.88
C ALA A 38 -9.84 -4.13 16.04
N ILE A 39 -9.19 -3.01 15.72
CA ILE A 39 -8.54 -2.14 16.71
C ILE A 39 -9.57 -1.43 17.61
N SER A 40 -10.78 -1.12 17.10
CA SER A 40 -11.85 -0.54 17.93
C SER A 40 -12.39 -1.51 18.99
N LYS A 41 -12.20 -2.83 18.81
CA LYS A 41 -12.53 -3.85 19.80
C LYS A 41 -11.36 -4.13 20.75
N GLU A 42 -10.76 -3.06 21.28
CA GLU A 42 -9.64 -3.09 22.25
C GLU A 42 -8.36 -3.84 21.80
N MET A 43 -8.25 -4.23 20.53
CA MET A 43 -7.06 -4.94 20.06
C MET A 43 -5.87 -3.98 19.95
N SER A 44 -4.78 -4.30 20.66
CA SER A 44 -3.51 -3.59 20.54
C SER A 44 -3.03 -3.59 19.07
N PRO A 45 -2.72 -2.43 18.47
CA PRO A 45 -2.25 -2.33 17.08
C PRO A 45 -1.01 -3.19 16.79
N TYR A 46 -0.11 -3.34 17.78
CA TYR A 46 1.10 -4.14 17.64
C TYR A 46 0.79 -5.63 17.50
N VAL A 47 -0.14 -6.13 18.32
CA VAL A 47 -0.57 -7.52 18.26
C VAL A 47 -1.24 -7.81 16.92
N PHE A 48 -2.05 -6.87 16.42
CA PHE A 48 -2.68 -6.96 15.10
C PHE A 48 -1.65 -7.08 13.97
N VAL A 49 -0.56 -6.30 14.03
CA VAL A 49 0.53 -6.39 13.04
C VAL A 49 1.20 -7.76 13.04
N VAL A 50 1.50 -8.30 14.22
CA VAL A 50 2.14 -9.63 14.34
C VAL A 50 1.25 -10.71 13.75
N TYR A 51 -0.05 -10.71 14.10
CA TYR A 51 -1.00 -11.67 13.53
C TYR A 51 -1.09 -11.58 12.00
N ARG A 52 -1.18 -10.35 11.46
CA ARG A 52 -1.22 -10.15 10.00
C ARG A 52 0.03 -10.68 9.31
N GLN A 53 1.22 -10.39 9.84
CA GLN A 53 2.48 -10.82 9.23
C GLN A 53 2.72 -12.32 9.39
N ALA A 54 2.36 -12.91 10.53
CA ALA A 54 2.42 -14.35 10.73
C ALA A 54 1.48 -15.08 9.75
N PHE A 55 0.24 -14.61 9.62
CA PHE A 55 -0.72 -15.18 8.67
C PHE A 55 -0.22 -15.06 7.22
N ALA A 56 0.26 -13.87 6.81
CA ALA A 56 0.81 -13.67 5.47
C ALA A 56 2.00 -14.61 5.19
N SER A 57 2.87 -14.82 6.18
CA SER A 57 4.04 -15.72 6.06
C SER A 57 3.62 -17.18 5.90
N VAL A 58 2.69 -17.65 6.73
CA VAL A 58 2.16 -19.03 6.67
C VAL A 58 1.40 -19.25 5.36
N ALA A 59 0.59 -18.28 4.93
CA ALA A 59 -0.19 -18.37 3.70
C ALA A 59 0.69 -18.37 2.44
N LEU A 60 1.75 -17.55 2.38
CA LEU A 60 2.65 -17.46 1.22
C LEU A 60 3.69 -18.59 1.16
N SER A 61 4.08 -19.15 2.32
CA SER A 61 5.07 -20.24 2.43
C SER A 61 4.83 -21.40 1.45
N PRO A 62 3.63 -22.03 1.37
CA PRO A 62 3.40 -23.13 0.43
C PRO A 62 3.53 -22.70 -1.03
N PHE A 63 3.02 -21.52 -1.41
CA PHE A 63 3.12 -21.03 -2.79
C PHE A 63 4.56 -20.81 -3.22
N ALA A 64 5.42 -20.35 -2.31
CA ALA A 64 6.84 -20.18 -2.59
C ALA A 64 7.57 -21.50 -2.90
N PHE A 65 7.16 -22.63 -2.30
CA PHE A 65 7.74 -23.94 -2.60
C PHE A 65 7.28 -24.53 -3.95
N PHE A 66 6.04 -24.24 -4.36
CA PHE A 66 5.50 -24.76 -5.63
C PHE A 66 6.05 -24.04 -6.87
N ASP A 67 6.57 -22.82 -6.75
CA ASP A 67 7.15 -22.05 -7.87
C ASP A 67 8.59 -22.48 -8.25
N SER A 68 8.99 -23.71 -7.92
CA SER A 68 10.36 -24.23 -8.06
C SER A 68 10.82 -24.51 -9.50
N LYS A 69 10.11 -24.02 -10.52
CA LYS A 69 10.60 -24.13 -11.90
C LYS A 69 11.38 -22.86 -12.25
N GLN A 70 12.71 -23.00 -12.22
CA GLN A 70 13.64 -22.15 -12.97
C GLN A 70 14.13 -20.86 -12.28
N SER A 71 14.75 -20.99 -11.10
CA SER A 71 15.74 -20.01 -10.66
C SER A 71 17.13 -20.63 -10.73
N ALA A 72 18.04 -20.01 -11.48
CA ALA A 72 19.45 -20.39 -11.48
C ALA A 72 19.98 -20.42 -10.04
N PRO A 73 20.78 -21.42 -9.63
CA PRO A 73 21.30 -21.48 -8.27
C PRO A 73 22.17 -20.25 -8.02
N LEU A 74 21.67 -19.28 -7.24
CA LEU A 74 22.53 -18.27 -6.65
C LEU A 74 23.53 -19.00 -5.74
N SER A 75 24.81 -18.63 -5.81
CA SER A 75 25.84 -19.15 -4.91
C SER A 75 25.41 -18.97 -3.44
N CYS A 76 25.68 -19.96 -2.59
CA CYS A 76 25.26 -19.97 -1.17
C CYS A 76 25.66 -18.67 -0.42
N ASN A 77 26.85 -18.12 -0.69
CA ASN A 77 27.31 -16.87 -0.09
C ASN A 77 26.46 -15.66 -0.53
N LEU A 78 26.09 -15.59 -1.81
CA LEU A 78 25.26 -14.52 -2.35
C LEU A 78 23.82 -14.62 -1.83
N LEU A 79 23.28 -15.84 -1.74
CA LEU A 79 21.96 -16.08 -1.15
C LEU A 79 21.92 -15.62 0.31
N CYS A 80 22.91 -16.02 1.13
CA CYS A 80 22.98 -15.59 2.53
C CYS A 80 23.08 -14.05 2.66
N LYS A 81 23.91 -13.39 1.85
CA LYS A 81 24.01 -11.92 1.82
C LYS A 81 22.70 -11.26 1.39
N LEU A 82 22.01 -11.81 0.40
CA LEU A 82 20.73 -11.30 -0.08
C LEU A 82 19.64 -11.47 0.99
N LEU A 83 19.56 -12.64 1.62
CA LEU A 83 18.63 -12.91 2.73
C LEU A 83 18.89 -11.97 3.89
N CYS A 84 20.15 -11.73 4.26
CA CYS A 84 20.51 -10.76 5.31
C CYS A 84 20.06 -9.34 4.94
N LYS A 85 20.28 -8.89 3.70
CA LYS A 85 19.81 -7.57 3.24
C LYS A 85 18.27 -7.46 3.25
N LEU A 86 17.57 -8.47 2.72
CA LEU A 86 16.11 -8.51 2.72
C LEU A 86 15.55 -8.54 4.14
N PHE A 87 16.19 -9.28 5.04
CA PHE A 87 15.82 -9.34 6.45
C PHE A 87 15.99 -7.99 7.12
N LEU A 88 17.13 -7.30 6.94
CA LEU A 88 17.36 -5.97 7.52
C LEU A 88 16.38 -4.93 6.97
N VAL A 89 16.14 -4.91 5.66
CA VAL A 89 15.17 -4.00 5.03
C VAL A 89 13.75 -4.27 5.50
N SER A 90 13.36 -5.54 5.64
CA SER A 90 12.03 -5.92 6.15
C SER A 90 11.86 -5.59 7.64
N LEU A 91 12.88 -5.89 8.45
CA LEU A 91 12.87 -5.67 9.89
C LEU A 91 12.79 -4.18 10.24
N VAL A 92 13.59 -3.33 9.59
CA VAL A 92 13.59 -1.89 9.88
C VAL A 92 12.52 -1.17 9.09
N GLY A 93 12.45 -1.39 7.77
CA GLY A 93 11.56 -0.65 6.88
C GLY A 93 10.10 -1.09 7.01
N LEU A 94 9.81 -2.36 6.72
CA LEU A 94 8.43 -2.86 6.66
C LEU A 94 7.80 -2.95 8.05
N THR A 95 8.52 -3.43 9.07
CA THR A 95 7.97 -3.55 10.42
C THR A 95 7.71 -2.18 11.03
N ALA A 96 8.65 -1.23 10.96
CA ALA A 96 8.42 0.11 11.53
C ALA A 96 7.26 0.83 10.82
N SER A 97 7.25 0.83 9.48
CA SER A 97 6.18 1.47 8.70
C SER A 97 4.81 0.81 8.94
N SER A 98 4.76 -0.53 9.02
CA SER A 98 3.50 -1.24 9.32
C SER A 98 3.00 -0.88 10.71
N ASN A 99 3.84 -0.91 11.74
CA ASN A 99 3.42 -0.56 13.11
C ASN A 99 2.93 0.88 13.19
N LEU A 100 3.67 1.84 12.63
CA LEU A 100 3.25 3.24 12.59
C LEU A 100 1.93 3.43 11.84
N TYR A 101 1.70 2.69 10.76
CA TYR A 101 0.43 2.74 10.01
C TYR A 101 -0.76 2.29 10.87
N TYR A 102 -0.64 1.19 11.61
CA TYR A 102 -1.75 0.70 12.45
C TYR A 102 -1.94 1.52 13.72
N VAL A 103 -0.86 2.05 14.30
CA VAL A 103 -0.95 3.07 15.34
C VAL A 103 -1.67 4.31 14.80
N SER A 104 -1.38 4.73 13.57
CA SER A 104 -2.10 5.85 12.93
C SER A 104 -3.59 5.56 12.81
N ILE A 105 -3.98 4.36 12.36
CA ILE A 105 -5.39 3.93 12.29
C ILE A 105 -6.07 3.95 13.67
N ASN A 106 -5.34 3.68 14.75
CA ASN A 106 -5.91 3.79 16.10
C ASN A 106 -6.31 5.25 16.41
N TYR A 107 -5.43 6.21 16.13
CA TYR A 107 -5.67 7.64 16.38
C TYR A 107 -6.52 8.36 15.33
N THR A 108 -6.65 7.82 14.13
CA THR A 108 -7.39 8.45 13.01
C THR A 108 -8.49 7.54 12.46
N THR A 109 -9.19 7.97 11.41
CA THR A 109 -10.19 7.16 10.71
C THR A 109 -9.55 6.27 9.65
N ALA A 110 -10.19 5.14 9.34
CA ALA A 110 -9.74 4.25 8.25
C ALA A 110 -9.67 4.99 6.90
N THR A 111 -10.63 5.89 6.66
CA THR A 111 -10.70 6.69 5.43
C THR A 111 -9.52 7.65 5.32
N PHE A 112 -9.16 8.34 6.41
CA PHE A 112 -7.99 9.22 6.41
C PHE A 112 -6.71 8.43 6.20
N ALA A 113 -6.55 7.28 6.87
CA ALA A 113 -5.38 6.42 6.68
C ALA A 113 -5.25 5.93 5.23
N ALA A 114 -6.35 5.51 4.60
CA ALA A 114 -6.38 5.10 3.20
C ALA A 114 -6.11 6.27 2.23
N ALA A 115 -6.55 7.49 2.55
CA ALA A 115 -6.20 8.67 1.76
C ALA A 115 -4.72 9.06 1.93
N ALA A 116 -4.17 8.90 3.14
CA ALA A 116 -2.79 9.22 3.46
C ALA A 116 -1.80 8.31 2.71
N THR A 117 -2.11 7.04 2.44
CA THR A 117 -1.22 6.16 1.65
C THR A 117 -0.99 6.67 0.23
N ASN A 118 -1.94 7.42 -0.35
CA ASN A 118 -1.76 8.04 -1.67
C ASN A 118 -0.72 9.17 -1.66
N THR A 119 -0.33 9.68 -0.49
CA THR A 119 0.75 10.68 -0.34
C THR A 119 2.13 10.05 -0.28
N VAL A 120 2.25 8.73 -0.09
CA VAL A 120 3.54 8.01 -0.05
C VAL A 120 4.43 8.32 -1.26
N PRO A 121 3.96 8.28 -2.52
CA PRO A 121 4.79 8.67 -3.66
C PRO A 121 5.21 10.15 -3.64
N ALA A 122 4.36 11.05 -3.13
CA ALA A 122 4.68 12.48 -3.03
C ALA A 122 5.75 12.75 -1.98
N ILE A 123 5.63 12.14 -0.79
CA ILE A 123 6.64 12.22 0.27
C ILE A 123 7.95 11.61 -0.23
N THR A 124 7.89 10.46 -0.92
CA THR A 124 9.07 9.83 -1.54
C THR A 124 9.74 10.76 -2.53
N PHE A 125 8.97 11.43 -3.40
CA PHE A 125 9.51 12.40 -4.34
C PHE A 125 10.16 13.59 -3.64
N ILE A 126 9.51 14.16 -2.62
CA ILE A 126 10.06 15.27 -1.83
C ILE A 126 11.38 14.87 -1.17
N MET A 127 11.43 13.68 -0.54
CA MET A 127 12.65 13.15 0.05
C MET A 127 13.76 12.97 -0.99
N ALA A 128 13.45 12.45 -2.19
CA ALA A 128 14.41 12.28 -3.27
C ALA A 128 14.99 13.63 -3.76
N VAL A 129 14.16 14.67 -3.79
CA VAL A 129 14.57 16.04 -4.13
C VAL A 129 15.44 16.64 -3.02
N LEU A 130 15.07 16.47 -1.74
CA LEU A 130 15.85 16.95 -0.60
C LEU A 130 17.23 16.29 -0.50
N ILE A 131 17.32 14.99 -0.79
CA ILE A 131 18.60 14.24 -0.83
C ILE A 131 19.39 14.55 -2.11
N ARG A 132 18.85 15.38 -3.03
CA ARG A 132 19.46 15.71 -4.33
C ARG A 132 19.70 14.48 -5.23
N MET A 133 18.96 13.39 -5.00
CA MET A 133 18.94 12.23 -5.89
C MET A 133 18.14 12.52 -7.16
N GLU A 134 17.14 13.40 -7.07
CA GLU A 134 16.30 13.81 -8.18
C GLU A 134 16.60 15.27 -8.57
N SER A 135 17.05 15.51 -9.81
CA SER A 135 17.20 16.86 -10.36
C SER A 135 15.92 17.27 -11.10
N ILE A 136 15.17 18.21 -10.53
CA ILE A 136 13.92 18.67 -11.15
C ILE A 136 14.25 19.60 -12.32
N SER A 137 14.09 19.08 -13.54
CA SER A 137 14.05 19.92 -14.74
C SER A 137 12.65 20.52 -14.91
N VAL A 138 12.39 21.66 -14.26
CA VAL A 138 11.09 22.37 -14.34
C VAL A 138 10.69 22.71 -15.79
N LYS A 139 11.68 22.83 -16.69
CA LYS A 139 11.46 23.06 -18.13
C LYS A 139 10.86 21.88 -18.88
N ARG A 140 10.94 20.65 -18.35
CA ARG A 140 10.39 19.46 -19.01
C ARG A 140 9.00 19.14 -18.46
N VAL A 141 8.08 18.81 -19.37
CA VAL A 141 6.70 18.39 -19.03
C VAL A 141 6.69 17.27 -18.00
N HIS A 142 7.63 16.32 -18.10
CA HIS A 142 7.75 15.23 -17.13
C HIS A 142 8.09 15.71 -15.71
N GLY A 143 8.95 16.72 -15.57
CA GLY A 143 9.28 17.32 -14.27
C GLY A 143 8.08 18.08 -13.67
N LEU A 144 7.36 18.84 -14.51
CA LEU A 144 6.15 19.54 -14.08
C LEU A 144 5.04 18.55 -13.66
N ALA A 145 4.86 17.45 -14.39
CA ALA A 145 3.89 16.42 -14.05
C ALA A 145 4.18 15.77 -12.68
N LYS A 146 5.44 15.54 -12.33
CA LYS A 146 5.83 15.05 -10.99
C LYS A 146 5.44 16.04 -9.91
N ILE A 147 5.78 17.32 -10.08
CA ILE A 147 5.45 18.38 -9.11
C ILE A 147 3.94 18.50 -8.94
N LEU A 148 3.17 18.60 -10.03
CA LEU A 148 1.71 18.70 -9.99
C LEU A 148 1.09 17.48 -9.30
N GLY A 149 1.57 16.27 -9.59
CA GLY A 149 1.10 15.05 -8.93
C GLY A 149 1.40 15.03 -7.43
N SER A 150 2.59 15.47 -7.02
CA SER A 150 2.94 15.59 -5.60
C SER A 150 2.11 16.64 -4.88
N VAL A 151 1.87 17.81 -5.48
CA VAL A 151 1.03 18.86 -4.89
C VAL A 151 -0.42 18.40 -4.77
N LEU A 152 -0.97 17.76 -5.81
CA LEU A 152 -2.37 17.30 -5.81
C LEU A 152 -2.63 16.22 -4.76
N SER A 153 -1.72 15.25 -4.61
CA SER A 153 -1.84 14.18 -3.61
C SER A 153 -1.73 14.70 -2.17
N LEU A 154 -0.80 15.63 -1.90
CA LEU A 154 -0.70 16.30 -0.60
C LEU A 154 -1.93 17.16 -0.29
N ALA A 155 -2.39 17.96 -1.27
CA ALA A 155 -3.61 18.76 -1.12
C ALA A 155 -4.83 17.88 -0.80
N GLY A 156 -4.95 16.71 -1.44
CA GLY A 156 -5.99 15.72 -1.14
C GLY A 156 -5.95 15.29 0.32
N ALA A 157 -4.80 14.85 0.83
CA ALA A 157 -4.67 14.41 2.22
C ALA A 157 -4.90 15.54 3.24
N ILE A 158 -4.42 16.75 2.98
CA ILE A 158 -4.65 17.92 3.84
C ILE A 158 -6.15 18.25 3.87
N THR A 159 -6.83 18.18 2.72
CA THR A 159 -8.28 18.41 2.64
C THR A 159 -9.04 17.37 3.48
N PHE A 160 -8.68 16.08 3.37
CA PHE A 160 -9.26 15.04 4.22
C PHE A 160 -8.96 15.22 5.72
N ALA A 161 -7.81 15.81 6.07
CA ALA A 161 -7.47 16.11 7.47
C ALA A 161 -8.31 17.27 8.04
N LEU A 162 -8.50 18.33 7.25
CA LEU A 162 -9.17 19.55 7.69
C LEU A 162 -10.69 19.46 7.60
N VAL A 163 -11.22 18.72 6.62
CA VAL A 163 -12.65 18.51 6.45
C VAL A 163 -13.10 17.41 7.40
N LYS A 164 -13.60 17.80 8.59
CA LYS A 164 -14.34 16.90 9.46
C LYS A 164 -15.68 16.54 8.80
N GLY A 165 -15.75 15.36 8.20
CA GLY A 165 -16.99 14.84 7.63
C GLY A 165 -18.03 14.56 8.73
N PRO A 166 -19.32 14.80 8.48
CA PRO A 166 -20.38 14.34 9.38
C PRO A 166 -20.33 12.82 9.50
N HIS A 167 -20.55 12.31 10.72
CA HIS A 167 -20.65 10.87 10.94
C HIS A 167 -21.86 10.35 10.17
N LEU A 168 -21.62 9.61 9.08
CA LEU A 168 -22.68 8.89 8.37
C LEU A 168 -23.12 7.73 9.27
N GLY A 169 -24.09 8.00 10.14
CA GLY A 169 -24.70 7.02 11.03
C GLY A 169 -25.56 6.01 10.26
N PHE A 170 -24.94 5.16 9.43
CA PHE A 170 -25.64 4.08 8.75
C PHE A 170 -26.04 2.93 9.69
N MET A 171 -25.54 2.91 10.93
CA MET A 171 -25.76 1.81 11.85
C MET A 171 -26.21 2.30 13.23
N LYS A 172 -27.37 2.97 13.28
CA LYS A 172 -28.14 3.19 14.52
C LYS A 172 -29.00 1.97 14.91
N CYS A 173 -28.58 0.76 14.52
CA CYS A 173 -29.20 -0.49 14.93
C CYS A 173 -28.22 -1.30 15.81
N TYR A 174 -27.82 -0.75 16.95
CA TYR A 174 -27.47 -1.54 18.12
C TYR A 174 -27.57 -0.68 19.38
N PRO A 175 -28.26 -1.12 20.45
CA PRO A 175 -28.36 -0.36 21.69
C PRO A 175 -27.03 -0.39 22.42
N GLU A 176 -26.62 0.78 22.93
CA GLU A 176 -25.48 0.93 23.82
C GLU A 176 -25.85 0.38 25.20
N ASN A 177 -25.07 -0.56 25.72
CA ASN A 177 -25.09 -0.98 27.12
C ASN A 177 -23.66 -0.97 27.69
#